data_AF-A0A9D1XSP7-F1
#
_entry.id   AF-A0A9D1XSP7-F1
#
_cell.length_a   1.000
_cell.length_b   1.000
_cell.length_c   1.000
_cell.angle_alpha   90.00
_cell.angle_beta   90.00
_cell.angle_gamma   90.00
#
_symmetry.space_group_name_H-M   'P 1'
#
loop_
_entity.id
_entity.type
_entity.pdbx_description
1 polymer ?
#
loop_
_entity_poly.entity_id
_entity_poly.type
_entity_poly.pdbx_seq_one_letter_code
_entity_poly.pdbx_strand_id
1 'polypeptide(L)'
;MAGFRKFKGEVVVSPSFTQIGDTVTFDIYRSFDWIHEVNGKIPVLTVSYYLDGVKVAEATSEDEKPYAVQYVVTDDLELRTYEVTAHCVSNWENYEIREEITPAKLTITK
;
A
#
# COMPACT_ATOMS: atom_id res chain seq x y z
N MET A 1 -5.31 5.83 27.42
CA MET A 1 -4.04 5.34 26.85
C MET A 1 -4.31 5.04 25.40
N ALA A 2 -3.56 5.69 24.48
CA ALA A 2 -3.57 5.28 23.08
C ALA A 2 -3.05 3.84 23.00
N GLY A 3 -3.82 2.95 22.36
CA GLY A 3 -3.37 1.59 22.11
C GLY A 3 -2.50 1.56 20.85
N PHE A 4 -1.66 0.52 20.71
CA PHE A 4 -1.04 0.23 19.43
C PHE A 4 -1.45 -1.16 18.94
N ARG A 5 -1.56 -1.32 17.62
CA ARG A 5 -1.73 -2.62 16.98
C ARG A 5 -0.61 -2.81 15.97
N LYS A 6 -0.07 -4.02 15.91
CA LYS A 6 0.92 -4.37 14.89
C LYS A 6 0.19 -4.72 13.60
N PHE A 7 0.64 -4.17 12.49
CA PHE A 7 0.18 -4.53 11.16
C PHE A 7 1.31 -5.21 10.40
N LYS A 8 1.08 -6.45 9.94
CA LYS A 8 2.02 -7.22 9.11
C LYS A 8 1.46 -7.38 7.71
N GLY A 9 2.19 -6.88 6.72
CA GLY A 9 1.76 -6.92 5.33
C GLY A 9 2.94 -7.10 4.38
N GLU A 10 2.63 -7.36 3.12
CA GLU A 10 3.58 -7.40 2.02
C GLU A 10 2.98 -6.60 0.87
N VAL A 11 3.73 -5.62 0.38
CA VAL A 11 3.30 -4.87 -0.82
C VAL A 11 3.29 -5.84 -2.01
N VAL A 12 2.27 -5.74 -2.85
CA VAL A 12 2.14 -6.49 -4.09
C VAL A 12 2.05 -5.50 -5.23
N VAL A 13 2.82 -5.76 -6.28
CA VAL A 13 2.87 -4.92 -7.49
C VAL A 13 2.60 -5.80 -8.69
N SER A 14 1.59 -5.45 -9.49
CA SER A 14 1.21 -6.23 -10.66
C SER A 14 0.83 -5.33 -11.86
N PRO A 15 1.54 -5.43 -13.00
CA PRO A 15 2.80 -6.16 -13.19
C PRO A 15 3.99 -5.51 -12.45
N SER A 16 5.01 -6.30 -12.10
CA SER A 16 6.26 -5.80 -11.49
C SER A 16 7.30 -5.33 -12.51
N PHE A 17 7.05 -5.58 -13.80
CA PHE A 17 7.81 -5.07 -14.94
C PHE A 17 6.85 -4.33 -15.87
N THR A 18 7.16 -3.09 -16.21
CA THR A 18 6.22 -2.18 -16.87
C THR A 18 6.96 -1.15 -17.72
N GLN A 19 6.26 -0.48 -18.63
CA GLN A 19 6.76 0.64 -19.40
C GLN A 19 6.08 1.96 -18.99
N ILE A 20 6.64 3.08 -19.45
CA ILE A 20 5.99 4.39 -19.30
C ILE A 20 4.63 4.38 -20.00
N GLY A 21 3.61 4.87 -19.32
CA GLY A 21 2.21 4.90 -19.78
C GLY A 21 1.39 3.65 -19.41
N ASP A 22 2.04 2.58 -18.96
CA ASP A 22 1.32 1.39 -18.48
C ASP A 22 0.62 1.67 -17.14
N THR A 23 -0.40 0.86 -16.86
CA THR A 23 -1.08 0.86 -15.56
C THR A 23 -0.60 -0.33 -14.74
N VAL A 24 -0.15 -0.06 -13.52
CA VAL A 24 0.19 -1.06 -12.52
C VAL A 24 -0.82 -1.00 -11.37
N THR A 25 -1.06 -2.14 -10.74
CA THR A 25 -1.85 -2.21 -9.51
C THR A 25 -0.90 -2.35 -8.33
N PHE A 26 -1.04 -1.45 -7.36
CA PHE A 26 -0.47 -1.60 -6.03
C PHE A 26 -1.53 -2.16 -5.10
N ASP A 27 -1.15 -3.17 -4.36
CA ASP A 27 -1.99 -3.81 -3.34
C ASP A 27 -1.11 -4.19 -2.14
N ILE A 28 -1.74 -4.61 -1.06
CA ILE A 28 -1.04 -5.09 0.13
C ILE A 28 -1.64 -6.43 0.56
N TYR A 29 -0.85 -7.50 0.38
CA TYR A 29 -1.19 -8.81 0.92
C TYR A 29 -1.06 -8.79 2.44
N ARG A 30 -1.99 -9.46 3.11
CA ARG A 30 -2.23 -9.32 4.54
C ARG A 30 -2.07 -10.66 5.22
N SER A 31 -1.15 -10.75 6.19
CA SER A 31 -1.21 -11.84 7.16
C SER A 31 -2.43 -11.59 8.06
N PHE A 32 -3.37 -12.53 8.07
CA PHE A 32 -4.80 -12.38 8.44
C PHE A 32 -5.14 -12.02 9.90
N ASP A 33 -4.21 -11.60 10.75
CA ASP A 33 -4.49 -11.42 12.18
C ASP A 33 -5.37 -10.20 12.55
N TRP A 34 -5.72 -9.32 11.59
CA TRP A 34 -6.30 -7.99 11.87
C TRP A 34 -7.44 -7.59 10.91
N ILE A 35 -7.89 -8.49 10.03
CA ILE A 35 -9.06 -8.28 9.16
C ILE A 35 -10.38 -8.64 9.89
N HIS A 36 -10.33 -9.25 11.07
CA HIS A 36 -11.52 -9.35 11.89
C HIS A 36 -11.91 -7.95 12.35
N GLU A 37 -13.05 -7.46 11.85
CA GLU A 37 -13.69 -6.25 12.33
C GLU A 37 -13.68 -6.23 13.85
N VAL A 38 -13.01 -5.24 14.44
CA VAL A 38 -13.15 -5.00 15.87
C VAL A 38 -14.29 -4.00 16.00
N ASN A 39 -15.42 -4.46 16.55
CA ASN A 39 -16.66 -3.67 16.66
C ASN A 39 -17.20 -3.18 15.30
N GLY A 40 -17.14 -4.00 14.25
CA GLY A 40 -17.68 -3.65 12.93
C GLY A 40 -16.82 -2.66 12.14
N LYS A 41 -15.59 -2.36 12.58
CA LYS A 41 -14.68 -1.45 11.89
C LYS A 41 -13.37 -2.14 11.53
N ILE A 42 -12.93 -1.90 10.30
CA ILE A 42 -11.61 -2.30 9.84
C ILE A 42 -10.56 -1.35 10.47
N PRO A 43 -9.47 -1.85 11.08
CA PRO A 43 -8.53 -1.02 11.85
C PRO A 43 -7.70 -0.04 11.01
N VAL A 44 -7.43 -0.39 9.75
CA VAL A 44 -6.72 0.46 8.79
C VAL A 44 -7.76 1.18 7.95
N LEU A 45 -7.63 2.50 7.83
CA LEU A 45 -8.51 3.34 7.01
C LEU A 45 -7.92 3.54 5.62
N THR A 46 -6.64 3.94 5.54
CA THR A 46 -5.96 4.19 4.27
C THR A 46 -4.62 3.48 4.21
N VAL A 47 -4.20 3.15 2.99
CA VAL A 47 -2.86 2.69 2.63
C VAL A 47 -2.33 3.61 1.55
N SER A 48 -1.25 4.32 1.86
CA SER A 48 -0.48 5.11 0.89
C SER A 48 0.67 4.30 0.34
N TYR A 49 0.91 4.35 -0.97
CA TYR A 49 2.01 3.69 -1.66
C TYR A 49 3.05 4.69 -2.13
N TYR A 50 4.32 4.30 -2.02
CA TYR A 50 5.46 5.17 -2.30
C TYR A 50 6.47 4.48 -3.22
N LEU A 51 7.02 5.22 -4.18
CA LEU A 51 8.19 4.83 -4.96
C LEU A 51 9.42 5.56 -4.40
N ASP A 52 10.38 4.82 -3.86
CA ASP A 52 11.59 5.37 -3.22
C ASP A 52 11.31 6.52 -2.22
N GLY A 53 10.20 6.41 -1.48
CA GLY A 53 9.77 7.39 -0.47
C GLY A 53 8.90 8.54 -1.00
N VAL A 54 8.60 8.61 -2.30
CA VAL A 54 7.66 9.58 -2.87
C VAL A 54 6.28 8.95 -2.98
N LYS A 55 5.26 9.56 -2.35
CA LYS A 55 3.88 9.07 -2.42
C LYS A 55 3.35 9.18 -3.84
N VAL A 56 2.81 8.08 -4.37
CA VAL A 56 2.28 8.03 -5.75
C VAL A 56 0.81 7.62 -5.82
N ALA A 57 0.31 6.90 -4.82
CA ALA A 57 -1.06 6.43 -4.81
C ALA A 57 -1.57 6.22 -3.38
N GLU A 58 -2.89 6.12 -3.23
CA GLU A 58 -3.57 5.81 -1.98
C GLU A 58 -4.84 5.02 -2.27
N ALA A 59 -5.15 4.04 -1.41
CA ALA A 59 -6.43 3.35 -1.38
C ALA A 59 -6.96 3.27 0.04
N THR A 60 -8.27 3.07 0.15
CA THR A 60 -9.02 3.08 1.40
C THR A 60 -9.64 1.73 1.69
N SER A 61 -10.13 1.57 2.92
CA SER A 61 -10.93 0.42 3.33
C SER A 61 -12.30 0.36 2.65
N GLU A 62 -12.76 1.45 2.03
CA GLU A 62 -14.11 1.60 1.47
C GLU A 62 -14.14 1.41 -0.06
N ASP A 63 -12.98 1.25 -0.70
CA ASP A 63 -12.88 1.02 -2.14
C ASP A 63 -13.47 -0.35 -2.54
N GLU A 64 -13.92 -0.49 -3.79
CA GLU A 64 -14.48 -1.75 -4.33
C GLU A 64 -13.53 -2.94 -4.11
N LYS A 65 -12.23 -2.67 -4.24
CA LYS A 65 -11.15 -3.56 -3.82
C LYS A 65 -10.35 -2.82 -2.75
N PRO A 66 -10.64 -3.05 -1.45
CA PRO A 66 -10.01 -2.31 -0.39
C PRO A 66 -8.49 -2.33 -0.53
N TYR A 67 -7.87 -1.16 -0.43
CA TYR A 67 -6.42 -0.97 -0.41
C TYR A 67 -5.68 -1.30 -1.70
N ALA A 68 -6.37 -1.72 -2.76
CA ALA A 68 -5.80 -1.88 -4.08
C ALA A 68 -6.05 -0.60 -4.91
N VAL A 69 -5.01 -0.09 -5.55
CA VAL A 69 -5.08 1.14 -6.37
C VAL A 69 -4.32 0.97 -7.68
N GLN A 70 -4.86 1.54 -8.75
CA GLN A 70 -4.19 1.63 -10.04
C GLN A 70 -3.31 2.89 -10.08
N TYR A 71 -2.09 2.73 -10.57
CA TYR A 71 -1.12 3.78 -10.79
C TYR A 71 -0.66 3.74 -12.24
N VAL A 72 -0.71 4.90 -12.92
CA VAL A 72 -0.18 5.05 -14.28
C VAL A 72 1.27 5.47 -14.17
N VAL A 73 2.16 4.73 -14.85
CA VAL A 73 3.60 5.00 -14.85
C VAL A 73 3.85 6.26 -15.68
N THR A 74 4.29 7.33 -15.04
CA THR A 74 4.47 8.64 -15.66
C THR A 74 5.87 8.84 -16.25
N ASP A 75 5.99 9.76 -17.20
CA ASP A 75 7.21 10.02 -17.98
C ASP A 75 8.32 10.76 -17.22
N ASP A 76 8.02 11.26 -16.02
CA ASP A 76 8.98 11.82 -15.07
C ASP A 76 9.79 10.76 -14.31
N LEU A 77 9.40 9.48 -14.42
CA LEU A 77 10.15 8.36 -13.85
C LEU A 77 11.29 7.88 -14.77
N GLU A 78 12.44 7.59 -14.17
CA GLU A 78 13.59 6.98 -14.84
C GLU A 78 13.39 5.48 -15.10
N LEU A 79 14.04 4.96 -16.14
CA LEU A 79 14.08 3.53 -16.48
C LEU A 79 14.98 2.76 -15.51
N ARG A 80 14.43 2.37 -14.37
CA ARG A 80 15.12 1.60 -13.33
C ARG A 80 14.15 0.81 -12.45
N THR A 81 14.69 0.06 -11.50
CA THR A 81 13.91 -0.55 -10.43
C THR A 81 13.72 0.43 -9.27
N TYR A 82 12.48 0.58 -8.82
CA TYR A 82 12.05 1.34 -7.65
C TYR A 82 11.68 0.37 -6.53
N GLU A 83 11.96 0.77 -5.29
CA GLU A 83 11.38 0.13 -4.12
C GLU A 83 9.97 0.68 -3.91
N VAL A 84 9.00 -0.22 -3.75
CA VAL A 84 7.61 0.12 -3.45
C VAL A 84 7.35 -0.16 -1.98
N THR A 85 7.09 0.89 -1.21
CA THR A 85 6.74 0.81 0.21
C THR A 85 5.28 1.25 0.42
N ALA A 86 4.73 0.91 1.58
CA ALA A 86 3.39 1.33 1.96
C ALA A 86 3.34 1.83 3.40
N HIS A 87 2.41 2.74 3.68
CA HIS A 87 2.14 3.28 5.02
C HIS A 87 0.64 3.29 5.28
N CYS A 88 0.23 3.00 6.51
CA CYS A 88 -1.14 2.80 6.93
C CYS A 88 -1.60 3.86 7.93
N VAL A 89 -2.81 4.38 7.71
CA VAL A 89 -3.47 5.28 8.67
C VAL A 89 -4.58 4.51 9.38
N SER A 90 -4.71 4.70 10.70
CA SER A 90 -5.72 4.02 11.50
C SER A 90 -7.11 4.63 11.33
N ASN A 91 -8.12 3.78 11.35
CA ASN A 91 -9.54 4.16 11.39
C ASN A 91 -10.04 4.46 12.82
N TRP A 92 -9.19 4.32 13.85
CA TRP A 92 -9.58 4.55 15.23
C TRP A 92 -8.83 5.75 15.81
N GLU A 93 -9.59 6.68 16.39
CA GLU A 93 -9.03 7.81 17.12
C GLU A 93 -8.14 7.30 18.26
N ASN A 94 -6.91 7.82 18.33
CA ASN A 94 -5.91 7.46 19.34
C ASN A 94 -5.37 6.02 19.26
N TYR A 95 -5.38 5.39 18.08
CA TYR A 95 -4.65 4.16 17.83
C TYR A 95 -3.52 4.36 16.83
N GLU A 96 -2.34 3.91 17.22
CA GLU A 96 -1.18 3.84 16.33
C GLU A 96 -1.11 2.46 15.69
N ILE A 97 -0.83 2.42 14.38
CA ILE A 97 -0.47 1.19 13.69
C ILE A 97 1.05 1.10 13.68
N ARG A 98 1.59 0.05 14.28
CA ARG A 98 3.01 -0.29 14.16
C ARG A 98 3.20 -1.21 12.98
N GLU A 99 3.89 -0.73 11.97
CA GLU A 99 3.99 -1.39 10.67
C GLU A 99 5.21 -2.30 10.61
N GLU A 100 4.97 -3.53 10.17
CA GLU A 100 5.97 -4.50 9.74
C GLU A 100 5.57 -4.92 8.31
N ILE A 101 5.80 -4.02 7.34
CA ILE A 101 5.41 -4.21 5.94
C ILE A 101 6.65 -4.55 5.10
N THR A 102 6.62 -5.69 4.43
CA THR A 102 7.65 -6.07 3.46
C THR A 102 7.48 -5.26 2.17
N PRO A 103 8.52 -4.54 1.69
CA PRO A 103 8.44 -3.78 0.46
C PRO A 103 8.46 -4.68 -0.77
N ALA A 104 8.00 -4.14 -1.90
CA ALA A 104 8.05 -4.77 -3.21
C ALA A 104 8.96 -4.01 -4.17
N LYS A 105 9.03 -4.48 -5.41
CA LYS A 105 9.79 -3.82 -6.49
C LYS A 105 8.92 -3.58 -7.71
N LEU A 106 9.10 -2.41 -8.31
CA LEU A 106 8.58 -2.07 -9.63
C LEU A 106 9.75 -1.75 -10.54
N THR A 107 9.88 -2.46 -11.66
CA THR A 107 10.92 -2.20 -12.66
C THR A 107 10.31 -1.55 -13.89
N ILE A 108 10.77 -0.34 -14.19
CA ILE A 108 10.37 0.38 -15.40
C ILE A 108 11.41 0.09 -16.49
N THR A 109 10.92 -0.45 -17.61
CA THR A 109 11.73 -0.77 -18.78
C THR A 109 11.35 0.12 -19.96
N LYS A 110 12.20 0.08 -20.97
CA LYS A 110 11.92 0.73 -22.26
C LYS A 110 10.74 0.06 -22.97
#